data_AF-A0A226NAZ3-F1
#
_entry.id   AF-A0A226NAZ3-F1
#
_cell.length_a   1.000
_cell.length_b   1.000
_cell.length_c   1.000
_cell.angle_alpha   90.00
_cell.angle_beta   90.00
_cell.angle_gamma   90.00
#
_symmetry.space_group_name_H-M   'P 1'
#
loop_
_entity.id
_entity.type
_entity.pdbx_description
1 polymer ?
#
loop_
_entity_poly.entity_id
_entity_poly.type
_entity_poly.pdbx_seq_one_letter_code
_entity_poly.pdbx_strand_id
1 'polypeptide(L)'
;MLDGMELGETAHKKTGTTVPESIHSFIGDGLVKPEALNKKAIQIINRVRDKLTGRDFSHDETLDVPTQVELLIKQATSHENLCQCYIG
;
A
#
# COMPACT_ATOMS: atom_id res chain seq x y z
N MET A 1 4.86 23.42 -60.78
CA MET A 1 5.21 22.09 -60.27
C MET A 1 4.26 21.79 -59.12
N LEU A 2 3.27 20.93 -59.36
CA LEU A 2 2.53 20.23 -58.32
C LEU A 2 3.42 19.07 -57.87
N ASP A 3 3.57 18.84 -56.57
CA ASP A 3 3.49 17.49 -55.99
C ASP A 3 3.54 17.50 -54.45
N GLY A 4 2.76 16.61 -53.83
CA GLY A 4 3.08 16.05 -52.51
C GLY A 4 2.10 16.29 -51.36
N MET A 5 1.07 15.45 -51.25
CA MET A 5 0.10 15.33 -50.17
C MET A 5 0.61 14.46 -49.01
N GLU A 6 0.30 14.88 -47.76
CA GLU A 6 -0.07 14.12 -46.54
C GLU A 6 0.92 13.11 -45.87
N LEU A 7 1.05 13.21 -44.53
CA LEU A 7 0.67 12.18 -43.53
C LEU A 7 1.39 12.36 -42.17
N GLY A 8 0.60 12.30 -41.08
CA GLY A 8 1.03 11.64 -39.85
C GLY A 8 1.00 12.44 -38.54
N GLU A 9 -0.15 12.46 -37.87
CA GLU A 9 -0.24 12.63 -36.41
C GLU A 9 0.43 11.45 -35.68
N THR A 10 1.03 11.67 -34.51
CA THR A 10 0.81 10.79 -33.34
C THR A 10 1.15 11.50 -32.04
N ALA A 11 0.13 11.75 -31.24
CA ALA A 11 0.25 12.15 -29.84
C ALA A 11 0.89 11.01 -29.03
N HIS A 12 2.06 11.25 -28.42
CA HIS A 12 2.60 10.32 -27.43
C HIS A 12 1.90 10.51 -26.08
N LYS A 13 0.67 10.01 -25.99
CA LYS A 13 0.02 9.66 -24.73
C LYS A 13 0.73 8.43 -24.16
N LYS A 14 1.69 8.62 -23.23
CA LYS A 14 2.25 7.53 -22.43
C LYS A 14 1.23 7.11 -21.36
N THR A 15 0.25 6.32 -21.76
CA THR A 15 -0.52 5.45 -20.87
C THR A 15 0.27 4.16 -20.65
N GLY A 16 0.54 3.80 -19.40
CA GLY A 16 1.14 2.51 -19.09
C GLY A 16 1.58 2.34 -17.64
N THR A 17 0.69 2.59 -16.66
CA THR A 17 0.88 2.00 -15.33
C THR A 17 0.44 0.53 -15.42
N THR A 18 1.32 -0.34 -15.92
CA THR A 18 1.07 -1.78 -15.95
C THR A 18 1.32 -2.34 -14.56
N VAL A 19 0.24 -2.66 -13.84
CA VAL A 19 0.32 -3.49 -12.63
C VAL A 19 0.88 -4.87 -13.03
N PRO A 20 1.74 -5.49 -12.21
CA PRO A 20 2.23 -6.84 -12.46
C PRO A 20 1.07 -7.84 -12.53
N GLU A 21 1.04 -8.68 -13.57
CA GLU A 21 0.00 -9.68 -13.85
C GLU A 21 -0.25 -10.65 -12.68
N SER A 22 0.72 -10.82 -11.78
CA SER A 22 0.63 -11.66 -10.58
C SER A 22 -0.45 -11.22 -9.57
N ILE A 23 -1.05 -10.04 -9.73
CA ILE A 23 -2.11 -9.54 -8.83
C ILE A 23 -3.52 -9.90 -9.34
N HIS A 24 -3.67 -10.22 -10.65
CA HIS A 24 -4.98 -10.48 -11.25
C HIS A 24 -5.64 -11.76 -10.73
N SER A 25 -4.88 -12.74 -10.23
CA SER A 25 -5.41 -14.05 -9.82
C SER A 25 -6.16 -14.05 -8.48
N PHE A 26 -6.08 -12.98 -7.68
CA PHE A 26 -6.72 -12.90 -6.35
C PHE A 26 -7.96 -12.00 -6.31
N ILE A 27 -8.27 -11.28 -7.39
CA ILE A 27 -9.30 -10.25 -7.40
C ILE A 27 -10.39 -10.68 -8.38
N GLY A 28 -11.43 -11.30 -7.83
CA GLY A 28 -12.67 -11.58 -8.53
C GLY A 28 -13.19 -10.34 -9.27
N ASP A 29 -13.73 -10.61 -10.45
CA ASP A 29 -14.23 -9.71 -11.48
C ASP A 29 -14.62 -8.29 -11.01
N GLY A 30 -13.83 -7.31 -11.45
CA GLY A 30 -14.20 -5.90 -11.60
C GLY A 30 -14.69 -5.12 -10.38
N LEU A 31 -13.79 -4.42 -9.66
CA LEU A 31 -14.09 -3.04 -9.18
C LEU A 31 -12.92 -2.29 -8.51
N VAL A 32 -11.69 -2.80 -8.46
CA VAL A 32 -10.63 -2.09 -7.72
C VAL A 32 -9.93 -1.08 -8.62
N LYS A 33 -10.34 0.20 -8.49
CA LYS A 33 -9.71 1.33 -9.17
C LYS A 33 -8.19 1.36 -8.89
N PRO A 34 -7.32 1.53 -9.90
CA PRO A 34 -5.87 1.61 -9.71
C PRO A 34 -5.45 2.65 -8.66
N GLU A 35 -6.19 3.76 -8.54
CA GLU A 35 -5.98 4.80 -7.53
C GLU A 35 -6.24 4.28 -6.11
N ALA A 36 -7.23 3.41 -5.93
CA ALA A 36 -7.54 2.79 -4.63
C ALA A 36 -6.45 1.78 -4.23
N LEU A 37 -5.93 0.99 -5.17
CA LEU A 37 -4.79 0.09 -4.93
C LEU A 37 -3.53 0.89 -4.57
N ASN A 38 -3.23 1.96 -5.32
CA ASN A 38 -2.07 2.80 -5.05
C ASN A 38 -2.17 3.47 -3.68
N LYS A 39 -3.36 3.98 -3.31
CA LYS A 39 -3.60 4.53 -1.95
C LYS A 39 -3.34 3.48 -0.87
N LYS A 40 -3.82 2.25 -1.05
CA LYS A 40 -3.59 1.15 -0.10
C LYS A 40 -2.11 0.78 0.00
N ALA A 41 -1.39 0.77 -1.13
CA ALA A 41 0.05 0.49 -1.15
C ALA A 41 0.83 1.55 -0.35
N ILE A 42 0.54 2.83 -0.55
CA ILE A 42 1.17 3.93 0.21
C ILE A 42 0.89 3.79 1.71
N GLN A 43 -0.34 3.44 2.10
CA GLN A 43 -0.69 3.21 3.50
C GLN A 43 0.13 2.08 4.13
N ILE A 44 0.33 0.97 3.40
CA ILE A 44 1.14 -0.15 3.87
C ILE A 44 2.60 0.29 4.06
N ILE A 45 3.17 1.00 3.10
CA ILE A 45 4.55 1.50 3.18
C ILE A 45 4.72 2.46 4.38
N ASN A 46 3.80 3.41 4.56
CA ASN A 46 3.82 4.32 5.69
C ASN A 46 3.76 3.54 7.01
N ARG A 47 2.88 2.54 7.13
CA ARG A 47 2.78 1.72 8.34
C ARG A 47 4.07 0.96 8.64
N VAL A 48 4.75 0.43 7.61
CA VAL A 48 6.05 -0.24 7.80
C VAL A 48 7.09 0.77 8.28
N ARG A 49 7.15 1.95 7.67
CA ARG A 49 8.04 3.03 8.11
C ARG A 49 7.78 3.43 9.56
N ASP A 50 6.51 3.55 9.95
CA ASP A 50 6.15 3.98 11.31
C ASP A 50 6.59 2.93 12.34
N LYS A 51 6.44 1.62 12.04
CA LYS A 51 7.02 0.53 12.85
C LYS A 51 8.53 0.60 12.97
N LEU A 52 9.23 0.89 11.88
CA LEU A 52 10.69 0.98 11.85
C LEU A 52 11.23 2.28 12.48
N THR A 53 10.37 3.25 12.74
CA THR A 53 10.74 4.56 13.28
C THR A 53 10.09 4.86 14.63
N GLY A 54 9.57 3.86 15.34
CA GLY A 54 8.98 4.00 16.68
C GLY A 54 7.72 4.85 16.75
N ARG A 55 6.98 5.01 15.64
CA ARG A 55 5.74 5.82 15.54
C ARG A 55 4.48 4.99 15.28
N ASP A 56 4.54 3.69 15.55
CA ASP A 56 3.47 2.73 15.30
C ASP A 56 2.35 2.72 16.36
N PHE A 57 2.62 3.30 17.54
CA PHE A 57 1.62 3.46 18.62
C PHE A 57 1.10 4.90 18.73
N SER A 58 2.00 5.88 18.61
CA SER A 58 1.69 7.32 18.57
C SER A 58 2.39 7.94 17.37
N HIS A 59 1.69 8.77 16.60
CA HIS A 59 2.28 9.45 15.45
C HIS A 59 3.06 10.71 15.86
N ASP A 60 2.77 11.24 17.05
CA ASP A 60 3.35 12.48 17.56
C ASP A 60 4.68 12.26 18.30
N GLU A 61 4.89 11.05 18.81
CA GLU A 61 6.06 10.69 19.62
C GLU A 61 6.84 9.54 18.99
N THR A 62 8.17 9.64 19.02
CA THR A 62 9.06 8.56 18.60
C THR A 62 9.48 7.77 19.82
N LEU A 63 9.10 6.50 19.87
CA LEU A 63 9.47 5.58 20.94
C LEU A 63 10.92 5.10 20.73
N ASP A 64 11.64 4.93 21.84
CA ASP A 64 12.89 4.18 21.83
C ASP A 64 12.61 2.67 21.75
N VAL A 65 13.62 1.91 21.33
CA VAL A 65 13.48 0.47 21.04
C VAL A 65 12.96 -0.33 22.25
N PRO A 66 13.51 -0.16 23.48
CA PRO A 66 12.99 -0.87 24.65
C PRO A 66 11.51 -0.62 24.92
N THR A 67 11.06 0.64 24.85
CA THR A 67 9.65 0.99 25.10
C THR A 67 8.73 0.42 24.03
N GLN A 68 9.12 0.50 22.76
CA GLN A 68 8.34 -0.08 21.66
C GLN A 68 8.17 -1.61 21.84
N VAL A 69 9.24 -2.31 22.20
CA VAL A 69 9.21 -3.76 22.45
C VAL A 69 8.30 -4.10 23.64
N GLU A 70 8.38 -3.34 24.73
CA GLU A 70 7.52 -3.55 25.90
C GLU A 70 6.03 -3.38 25.56
N LEU A 71 5.67 -2.38 24.75
CA LEU A 71 4.29 -2.19 24.30
C LEU A 71 3.82 -3.33 23.38
N LEU A 72 4.69 -3.83 22.50
CA LEU A 72 4.39 -4.99 21.66
C LEU A 72 4.11 -6.24 22.50
N ILE A 73 4.94 -6.49 23.52
CA ILE A 73 4.73 -7.61 24.46
C ILE A 73 3.38 -7.46 25.16
N LYS A 74 3.09 -6.28 25.72
CA LYS A 74 1.81 -6.00 26.39
C LYS A 74 0.61 -6.23 25.48
N GLN A 75 0.67 -5.80 24.23
CA GLN A 75 -0.40 -6.06 23.27
C GLN A 75 -0.57 -7.56 22.99
N ALA A 76 0.54 -8.30 22.82
CA ALA A 76 0.51 -9.72 22.54
C ALA A 76 0.02 -10.57 23.74
N THR A 77 0.25 -10.10 24.97
CA THR A 77 -0.17 -10.81 26.19
C THR A 77 -1.46 -10.25 26.80
N SER A 78 -2.08 -9.24 26.20
CA SER A 78 -3.31 -8.64 26.71
C SER A 78 -4.48 -9.61 26.59
N HIS A 79 -5.19 -9.85 27.70
CA HIS A 79 -6.37 -10.71 27.70
C HIS A 79 -7.48 -10.18 26.79
N GLU A 80 -7.63 -8.85 26.69
CA GLU A 80 -8.60 -8.20 25.82
C GLU A 80 -8.31 -8.43 24.33
N ASN A 81 -7.02 -8.48 23.96
CA ASN A 81 -6.62 -8.77 22.59
C ASN A 81 -6.74 -10.28 22.31
N LEU A 82 -6.32 -11.12 23.27
CA LEU A 82 -6.34 -12.57 23.12
C LEU A 82 -7.76 -13.13 23.01
N CYS A 83 -8.73 -12.60 23.76
CA CYS A 83 -10.11 -13.09 23.73
C CYS A 83 -10.88 -12.73 22.45
N GLN A 84 -10.35 -11.80 21.64
CA GLN A 84 -10.92 -11.44 20.33
C GLN A 84 -10.40 -12.32 19.19
N CYS A 85 -9.31 -13.08 19.42
CA CYS A 85 -8.83 -14.03 18.43
C CYS A 85 -9.88 -15.11 18.18
N TYR A 86 -9.93 -15.60 16.94
CA TYR A 86 -10.84 -16.69 16.57
C TYR A 86 -10.54 -17.94 17.42
N ILE A 87 -11.59 -18.61 17.90
CA ILE A 87 -11.45 -19.91 18.58
C ILE A 87 -10.97 -20.90 17.51
N GLY A 88 -9.71 -21.34 17.63
CA GLY A 88 -9.01 -22.16 16.65
C GLY A 88 -9.78 -23.37 16.14
#